data_AF-A0A6M2A8T0-F1
#
_entry.id   AF-A0A6M2A8T0-F1
#
_cell.length_a   1.000
_cell.length_b   1.000
_cell.length_c   1.000
_cell.angle_alpha   90.00
_cell.angle_beta   90.00
_cell.angle_gamma   90.00
#
_symmetry.space_group_name_H-M   'P 1'
#
loop_
_entity.id
_entity.type
_entity.pdbx_description
1 polymer ?
#
loop_
_entity_poly.entity_id
_entity_poly.type
_entity_poly.pdbx_seq_one_letter_code
_entity_poly.pdbx_strand_id
1 'polypeptide(L)' 'ESIDEDEMRSFGFSKDQKSQCVQVVYCLVVNKEGLPLAYEAYRDNTAEVNTL' A
#
# COMPACT_ATOMS: atom_id res chain seq x y z
N GLU A 1 -9.39 -14.60 -3.21
CA GLU A 1 -8.25 -13.72 -2.85
C GLU A 1 -6.99 -14.35 -3.42
N SER A 2 -5.96 -13.55 -3.77
CA SER A 2 -4.72 -14.04 -4.42
C SER A 2 -3.63 -14.26 -3.38
N ILE A 3 -2.84 -15.33 -3.56
CA ILE A 3 -1.76 -15.75 -2.66
C ILE A 3 -0.38 -15.74 -3.33
N ASP A 4 -0.33 -15.37 -4.61
CA ASP A 4 0.88 -15.43 -5.42
C ASP A 4 1.61 -14.08 -5.35
N GLU A 5 2.84 -14.09 -4.86
CA GLU A 5 3.72 -12.92 -4.85
C GLU A 5 4.26 -12.64 -6.25
N ASP A 6 4.55 -11.37 -6.53
CA ASP A 6 5.27 -10.97 -7.74
C ASP A 6 6.23 -9.79 -7.48
N GLU A 7 6.62 -9.12 -8.55
CA GLU A 7 7.53 -7.98 -8.47
C GLU A 7 6.99 -6.83 -7.60
N MET A 8 5.67 -6.68 -7.50
CA MET A 8 5.01 -5.59 -6.76
C MET A 8 4.15 -6.07 -5.60
N ARG A 9 3.65 -7.31 -5.64
CA ARG A 9 2.75 -7.91 -4.64
C ARG A 9 3.56 -8.75 -3.65
N SER A 10 3.46 -8.42 -2.37
CA SER A 10 4.08 -9.18 -1.27
C SER A 10 3.06 -9.48 -0.17
N PHE A 11 3.30 -10.47 0.67
CA PHE A 11 2.47 -10.64 1.87
C PHE A 11 2.54 -9.40 2.78
N GLY A 12 1.39 -9.02 3.33
CA GLY A 12 1.24 -7.86 4.20
C GLY A 12 0.22 -8.08 5.29
N PHE A 13 0.26 -7.24 6.32
CA PHE A 13 -0.77 -7.23 7.36
C PHE A 13 -1.82 -6.17 6.99
N SER A 14 -3.01 -6.60 6.60
CA SER A 14 -4.03 -5.62 6.24
C SER A 14 -4.53 -4.89 7.49
N LYS A 15 -5.02 -3.65 7.31
CA LYS A 15 -5.64 -2.88 8.40
C LYS A 15 -6.95 -3.50 8.89
N ASP A 16 -7.57 -4.36 8.09
CA ASP A 16 -8.74 -5.19 8.41
C ASP A 16 -8.39 -6.62 8.87
N GLN A 17 -7.13 -6.87 9.31
CA GLN A 17 -6.64 -8.14 9.89
C GLN A 17 -6.64 -9.36 8.95
N LYS A 18 -6.65 -9.14 7.64
CA LYS A 18 -6.42 -10.17 6.63
C LYS A 18 -4.92 -10.37 6.44
N SER A 19 -4.41 -11.48 6.97
CA SER A 19 -2.98 -11.79 7.05
C SER A 19 -2.50 -12.83 6.03
N GLN A 20 -3.39 -13.39 5.20
CA GLN A 20 -3.06 -14.48 4.26
C GLN A 20 -3.25 -14.09 2.79
N CYS A 21 -3.02 -12.83 2.45
CA CYS A 21 -3.16 -12.34 1.08
C CYS A 21 -1.98 -11.45 0.72
N VAL A 22 -1.59 -11.50 -0.55
CA VAL A 22 -0.62 -10.55 -1.10
C VAL A 22 -1.26 -9.16 -1.22
N GLN A 23 -0.48 -8.12 -1.00
CA GLN A 23 -0.90 -6.72 -0.97
C GLN A 23 0.04 -5.86 -1.80
N VAL A 24 -0.43 -4.68 -2.19
CA VAL A 24 0.36 -3.63 -2.85
C VAL A 24 0.23 -2.36 -2.02
N VAL A 25 1.35 -1.68 -1.76
CA VAL A 25 1.38 -0.42 -1.02
C VAL A 25 1.42 0.74 -1.99
N TYR A 26 0.61 1.78 -1.72
CA TYR A 26 0.60 3.02 -2.49
C TYR A 26 0.78 4.22 -1.56
N CYS A 27 1.66 5.15 -1.94
CA CYS A 27 1.64 6.51 -1.41
C CYS A 27 0.71 7.35 -2.29
N LEU A 28 -0.17 8.13 -1.67
CA LEU A 28 -1.10 9.01 -2.36
C LEU A 28 -0.92 10.44 -1.86
N VAL A 29 -0.53 11.33 -2.76
CA VAL A 29 -0.48 12.77 -2.48
C VAL A 29 -1.84 13.36 -2.79
N VAL A 30 -2.42 14.02 -1.80
CA VAL A 30 -3.73 14.68 -1.91
C VAL A 30 -3.63 16.16 -1.59
N ASN A 31 -4.51 16.96 -2.18
CA ASN A 31 -4.70 18.35 -1.76
C ASN A 31 -5.55 18.41 -0.47
N LYS A 32 -5.78 19.63 0.05
CA LYS A 32 -6.57 19.85 1.27
C LYS A 32 -8.04 19.44 1.17
N GLU A 33 -8.56 19.29 -0.04
CA GLU A 33 -9.94 18.85 -0.31
C GLU A 33 -10.03 17.31 -0.47
N GLY A 34 -8.90 16.62 -0.36
CA GLY A 34 -8.82 15.16 -0.56
C GLY A 34 -8.72 14.75 -2.04
N LEU A 35 -8.50 15.69 -2.97
CA LEU A 35 -8.33 15.36 -4.39
C LEU A 35 -6.91 14.81 -4.64
N PRO A 36 -6.79 13.67 -5.35
CA PRO A 36 -5.50 13.06 -5.63
C PRO A 36 -4.71 13.89 -6.64
N LEU A 37 -3.43 14.12 -6.34
CA LEU A 37 -2.48 14.86 -7.19
C LEU A 37 -1.46 13.92 -7.82
N ALA A 38 -0.97 12.93 -7.07
CA ALA A 38 0.02 11.97 -7.52
C ALA A 38 -0.05 10.68 -6.69
N TYR A 39 0.51 9.60 -7.23
CA TYR A 39 0.68 8.35 -6.51
C TYR A 39 2.01 7.69 -6.87
N GLU A 40 2.54 6.88 -5.95
CA GLU A 40 3.67 5.99 -6.21
C GLU A 40 3.37 4.62 -5.59
N ALA A 41 3.72 3.56 -6.32
CA ALA A 41 3.54 2.20 -5.87
C ALA A 41 4.86 1.69 -5.27
N TYR A 42 4.77 1.11 -4.09
CA TYR A 42 5.93 0.60 -3.35
C TYR A 42 5.83 -0.90 -3.24
N ARG A 43 7.00 -1.53 -3.39
CA ARG A 43 7.18 -2.93 -3.03
C ARG A 43 7.27 -3.02 -1.50
N ASP A 44 6.82 -4.15 -0.97
CA ASP A 44 6.88 -4.52 0.44
C ASP A 44 5.96 -3.73 1.39
N ASN A 45 5.86 -4.26 2.61
CA ASN A 45 5.12 -3.68 3.73
C ASN A 45 5.88 -2.48 4.34
N THR A 46 6.11 -1.46 3.52
CA THR A 46 6.84 -0.25 3.91
C THR A 46 5.92 0.63 4.76
N ALA A 47 6.16 0.65 6.07
CA ALA A 47 5.46 1.57 6.96
C ALA A 47 6.05 2.97 6.79
N GLU A 48 5.38 3.84 6.04
CA GLU A 48 5.64 5.28 6.10
C GLU A 48 4.97 5.87 7.34
N VAL A 49 5.78 6.10 8.39
CA VAL A 49 5.32 6.70 9.65
C VAL A 49 5.55 8.22 9.67
N ASN A 50 6.18 8.77 8.63
CA ASN A 50 6.46 10.19 8.50
C ASN A 50 5.74 10.75 7.27
N THR A 51 4.67 11.49 7.50
CA THR A 51 4.08 12.39 6.50
C THR A 51 4.72 13.78 6.68
N LEU A 52 5.03 14.47 5.57
CA LEU A 52 5.58 15.83 5.55
C LEU A 52 4.68 16.86 6.24
#